data_AF-A0A7Y0MW74-F1
#
_entry.id   AF-A0A7Y0MW74-F1
#
_cell.length_a   1.000
_cell.length_b   1.000
_cell.length_c   1.000
_cell.angle_alpha   90.00
_cell.angle_beta   90.00
_cell.angle_gamma   90.00
#
_symmetry.space_group_name_H-M   'P 1'
#
loop_
_entity.id
_entity.type
_entity.pdbx_description
1 polymer ?
#
loop_
_entity_poly.entity_id
_entity_poly.type
_entity_poly.pdbx_seq_one_letter_code
_entity_poly.pdbx_strand_id
1 'polypeptide(L)' 'MEEKLISIEQLLVRYRPFAMRDGENFTKRGLYNWRKTKGFPEPVISSPRLIWKTEDVLKWESNQGYDFL' A
#
# COMPACT_ATOMS: atom_id res chain seq x y z
N MET A 1 10.36 16.10 3.16
CA MET A 1 9.02 16.40 3.69
C MET A 1 8.20 15.16 3.39
N GLU A 2 7.89 14.34 4.40
CA GLU A 2 7.05 13.15 4.16
C GLU A 2 5.70 13.62 3.63
N GLU A 3 5.29 13.09 2.47
CA GLU A 3 3.96 13.34 1.94
C GLU A 3 2.93 12.81 2.94
N LYS A 4 1.96 13.63 3.33
CA LYS A 4 0.92 13.24 4.30
C LYS A 4 -0.06 12.20 3.74
N LEU A 5 -0.13 12.10 2.41
CA LEU A 5 -1.05 11.24 1.68
C LEU A 5 -0.27 10.45 0.63
N ILE A 6 -0.71 9.23 0.37
CA ILE A 6 -0.13 8.35 -0.64
C ILE A 6 -1.23 7.79 -1.54
N SER A 7 -1.03 7.88 -2.85
CA SER A 7 -1.99 7.41 -3.86
C SER A 7 -1.84 5.92 -4.15
N ILE A 8 -2.84 5.33 -4.78
CA ILE A 8 -2.74 3.94 -5.25
C ILE A 8 -1.57 3.76 -6.21
N GLU A 9 -1.32 4.69 -7.13
CA GLU A 9 -0.20 4.59 -8.07
C GLU A 9 1.15 4.55 -7.34
N GLN A 10 1.32 5.38 -6.30
CA GLN A 10 2.53 5.37 -5.47
C GLN A 10 2.67 4.06 -4.69
N LEU A 11 1.58 3.53 -4.13
CA LEU A 11 1.61 2.23 -3.42
C LEU A 11 1.96 1.07 -4.36
N LEU A 12 1.46 1.07 -5.59
CA LEU A 12 1.81 0.04 -6.58
C LEU A 12 3.31 0.06 -6.92
N VAL A 13 3.91 1.26 -6.97
CA VAL A 13 5.37 1.41 -7.15
C VAL A 13 6.12 0.95 -5.89
N ARG A 14 5.69 1.40 -4.71
CA ARG A 14 6.30 1.07 -3.40
C ARG A 14 6.34 -0.43 -3.16
N TYR A 15 5.27 -1.15 -3.49
CA TYR A 15 5.16 -2.60 -3.30
C TYR A 15 5.64 -3.45 -4.48
N ARG A 16 6.16 -2.83 -5.54
CA ARG A 16 6.74 -3.54 -6.68
C ARG A 16 7.83 -4.57 -6.29
N PRO A 17 8.74 -4.30 -5.33
CA PRO A 17 9.76 -5.26 -4.90
C PRO A 17 9.18 -6.57 -4.33
N PHE A 18 8.01 -6.53 -3.68
CA PHE A 18 7.37 -7.74 -3.17
C PHE A 18 6.92 -8.66 -4.29
N ALA A 19 6.36 -8.09 -5.35
CA ALA A 19 5.85 -8.88 -6.45
C ALA A 19 6.97 -9.47 -7.32
N MET A 20 8.12 -8.78 -7.42
CA MET A 20 9.32 -9.32 -8.06
C MET A 20 9.82 -10.62 -7.40
N ARG A 21 9.58 -10.84 -6.09
CA ARG A 21 9.94 -12.10 -5.41
C ARG A 21 9.05 -13.27 -5.83
N ASP A 22 7.80 -12.98 -6.17
CA ASP A 22 6.80 -13.98 -6.59
C ASP A 22 6.67 -14.10 -8.12
N GLY A 23 7.45 -13.33 -8.90
CA GLY A 23 7.42 -13.33 -10.36
C GLY A 23 6.25 -12.54 -10.98
N GLU A 24 5.47 -11.81 -10.19
CA GLU A 24 4.34 -10.99 -10.65
C GLU A 24 4.58 -9.49 -10.41
N ASN A 25 3.71 -8.61 -10.90
CA ASN A 25 3.71 -7.20 -10.49
C ASN A 25 2.66 -6.99 -9.40
N PHE A 26 2.92 -6.11 -8.43
CA PHE A 26 1.92 -5.81 -7.40
C PHE A 26 0.77 -5.05 -8.05
N THR A 27 -0.47 -5.54 -7.89
CA THR A 27 -1.64 -5.03 -8.62
C THR A 27 -2.62 -4.33 -7.69
N LYS A 28 -3.55 -3.55 -8.28
CA LYS A 28 -4.71 -3.00 -7.55
C LYS A 28 -5.52 -4.09 -6.85
N ARG A 29 -5.60 -5.29 -7.45
CA ARG A 29 -6.25 -6.46 -6.86
C ARG A 29 -5.48 -7.00 -5.65
N GLY A 30 -4.15 -7.02 -5.71
CA GLY A 30 -3.30 -7.37 -4.57
C GLY A 30 -3.55 -6.46 -3.37
N LEU A 31 -3.57 -5.13 -3.60
CA LEU A 31 -3.88 -4.15 -2.56
C LEU A 31 -5.31 -4.31 -2.01
N TYR A 32 -6.29 -4.56 -2.87
CA TYR A 32 -7.66 -4.86 -2.44
C TYR A 32 -7.73 -6.10 -1.55
N ASN A 33 -7.03 -7.18 -1.93
CA ASN A 33 -6.97 -8.40 -1.13
C ASN A 33 -6.32 -8.15 0.22
N TRP A 34 -5.26 -7.34 0.29
CA TRP A 34 -4.63 -6.98 1.57
C TRP A 34 -5.58 -6.21 2.48
N ARG A 35 -6.41 -5.30 1.94
CA ARG A 35 -7.47 -4.64 2.73
C ARG A 35 -8.47 -5.65 3.29
N LYS A 36 -8.87 -6.64 2.49
CA LYS A 36 -9.85 -7.66 2.89
C LYS A 36 -9.32 -8.71 3.85
N THR A 37 -8.04 -9.08 3.74
CA THR A 37 -7.51 -10.30 4.37
C THR A 37 -6.34 -10.04 5.32
N LYS A 38 -5.62 -8.92 5.17
CA LYS A 38 -4.43 -8.59 5.94
C LYS A 38 -4.58 -7.30 6.78
N GLY A 39 -5.79 -6.74 6.83
CA GLY A 39 -6.06 -5.52 7.58
C GLY A 39 -5.30 -4.30 7.07
N PHE A 40 -4.98 -4.24 5.77
CA PHE A 40 -4.37 -3.04 5.18
C PHE A 40 -5.31 -1.83 5.36
N PRO A 41 -4.78 -0.62 5.62
CA PRO A 41 -5.59 0.55 5.89
C PRO A 41 -6.64 0.85 4.80
N GLU A 42 -7.76 1.42 5.22
CA GLU A 42 -8.78 1.92 4.33
C GLU A 42 -8.39 3.30 3.78
N PRO A 43 -8.70 3.62 2.51
CA PRO A 43 -8.37 4.90 1.92
C PRO A 43 -9.23 6.02 2.52
N VAL A 44 -8.65 7.20 2.72
CA VAL A 44 -9.37 8.41 3.12
C VAL A 44 -10.13 9.06 1.97
N ILE A 45 -9.73 8.78 0.73
CA ILE A 45 -10.46 9.20 -0.48
C ILE A 45 -10.64 7.97 -1.37
N SER A 46 -11.88 7.68 -1.76
CA SER A 46 -12.22 6.53 -2.60
C SER A 46 -12.53 6.88 -4.06
N SER A 47 -12.69 8.17 -4.38
CA SER A 47 -13.00 8.68 -5.71
C SER A 47 -12.47 10.12 -5.87
N PRO A 48 -11.95 10.53 -7.03
CA PRO A 48 -11.80 9.75 -8.28
C PRO A 48 -10.60 8.79 -8.26
N ARG A 49 -9.71 8.90 -7.27
CA ARG A 49 -8.57 8.00 -7.07
C ARG A 49 -8.49 7.61 -5.60
N LEU A 50 -7.98 6.41 -5.35
CA LEU A 50 -7.79 5.90 -4.00
C LEU A 50 -6.55 6.56 -3.38
N ILE A 51 -6.73 7.15 -2.20
CA ILE A 51 -5.67 7.85 -1.46
C ILE A 51 -5.75 7.45 0.02
N TRP A 52 -4.60 7.17 0.62
CA TRP A 52 -4.43 6.80 2.03
C TRP A 52 -3.65 7.87 2.76
N LYS A 53 -3.77 7.88 4.09
CA LYS A 53 -2.78 8.58 4.90
C LYS A 53 -1.49 7.78 4.92
N THR A 54 -0.37 8.46 4.72
CA THR A 54 0.95 7.83 4.75
C THR A 54 1.25 7.23 6.12
N GLU A 55 0.84 7.89 7.21
CA GLU A 55 1.06 7.42 8.59
C GLU A 55 0.44 6.02 8.85
N ASP A 56 -0.78 5.79 8.36
CA ASP A 56 -1.49 4.53 8.57
C ASP A 56 -0.84 3.39 7.76
N VAL A 57 -0.38 3.72 6.54
CA VAL A 57 0.34 2.78 5.68
C VAL A 57 1.67 2.39 6.32
N LEU A 58 2.49 3.36 6.75
CA LEU A 58 3.78 3.09 7.40
C LEU A 58 3.60 2.29 8.70
N LYS A 59 2.59 2.62 9.49
CA LYS A 59 2.27 1.86 10.72
C LYS A 59 1.90 0.41 10.40
N TRP A 60 1.09 0.19 9.37
CA TRP A 60 0.76 -1.17 8.93
C TRP A 60 2.01 -1.91 8.42
N GLU A 61 2.84 -1.26 7.61
CA GLU A 61 4.10 -1.81 7.07
C GLU A 61 5.04 -2.27 8.19
N SER A 62 5.25 -1.43 9.21
CA SER A 62 6.08 -1.80 10.37
C SER A 62 5.52 -3.01 11.12
N ASN A 63 4.20 -3.10 11.29
CA ASN A 63 3.56 -4.27 11.91
C ASN A 63 3.71 -5.55 11.07
N GLN A 64 3.97 -5.45 9.76
CA GLN A 64 4.25 -6.58 8.88
C GLN A 64 5.76 -6.90 8.77
N GLY A 65 6.63 -6.11 9.42
CA GLY A 65 8.09 -6.22 9.30
C GLY A 65 8.62 -5.73 7.95
N TYR A 66 7.96 -4.76 7.33
CA TYR A 66 8.36 -4.16 6.05
C TYR A 66 9.28 -2.95 6.22
N ASP A 67 10.18 -3.02 7.20
CA ASP A 67 11.02 -1.89 7.64
C ASP A 67 12.07 -1.44 6.59
N PHE A 68 12.12 -2.11 5.44
CA PHE A 68 13.09 -1.87 4.36
C PHE A 68 12.53 -1.05 3.18
N LEU A 69 11.25 -0.67 3.22
CA LEU A 69 10.55 0.11 2.19
C LEU A 69 10.51 1.61 2.50
#